data_AF-A0A4Q3NBD4-F1
#
_entry.id   AF-A0A4Q3NBD4-F1
#
_cell.length_a   1.000
_cell.length_b   1.000
_cell.length_c   1.000
_cell.angle_alpha   90.00
_cell.angle_beta   90.00
_cell.angle_gamma   90.00
#
_symmetry.space_group_name_H-M   'P 1'
#
loop_
_entity.id
_entity.type
_entity.pdbx_description
1 polymer ?
#
loop_
_entity_poly.entity_id
_entity_poly.type
_entity_poly.pdbx_seq_one_letter_code
_entity_poly.pdbx_strand_id
1 'polypeptide(L)'
;MLEYTALALGLLVAGVIVWVVRRSIARERSRQAAPPPTSGLPPISPMDAQQVIDRAREAARAKARGGPDAHNPFAVKTRAHILWEIEYQRALLEWTPPPR
;
A
#
# COMPACT_ATOMS: atom_id res chain seq x y z
N MET A 1 -13.76 27.44 34.37
CA MET A 1 -13.08 26.12 34.39
C MET A 1 -13.37 25.27 33.14
N LEU A 2 -14.50 25.45 32.43
CA LEU A 2 -14.84 24.68 31.21
C LEU A 2 -14.28 25.28 29.89
N GLU A 3 -13.99 26.58 29.83
CA GLU A 3 -13.48 27.21 28.60
C GLU A 3 -11.99 26.89 28.35
N TYR A 4 -11.21 26.78 29.43
CA TYR A 4 -9.79 26.44 29.35
C TYR A 4 -9.54 24.99 28.91
N THR A 5 -10.45 24.07 29.24
CA THR A 5 -10.35 22.67 28.81
C THR A 5 -10.61 22.53 27.32
N ALA A 6 -11.56 23.30 26.75
CA ALA A 6 -11.83 23.31 25.31
C ALA A 6 -10.64 23.87 24.50
N LEU A 7 -10.01 24.95 24.98
CA LEU A 7 -8.82 25.52 24.35
C LEU A 7 -7.61 24.57 24.44
N ALA A 8 -7.40 23.92 25.59
CA ALA A 8 -6.34 22.93 25.76
C ALA A 8 -6.54 21.70 24.86
N LEU A 9 -7.80 21.25 24.69
CA LEU A 9 -8.13 20.13 23.81
C LEU A 9 -7.88 20.50 22.34
N GLY A 10 -8.25 21.72 21.92
CA GLY A 10 -8.03 22.22 20.56
C GLY A 10 -6.55 22.27 20.18
N LEU A 11 -5.69 22.73 21.10
CA LEU A 11 -4.24 22.77 20.89
C LEU A 11 -3.63 21.36 20.81
N LEU A 12 -4.12 20.42 21.63
CA LEU A 12 -3.71 19.02 21.58
C LEU A 12 -4.05 18.37 20.24
N VAL A 13 -5.29 18.56 19.77
CA VAL A 13 -5.75 18.00 18.49
C VAL A 13 -4.96 18.58 17.32
N ALA A 14 -4.74 19.90 17.29
CA ALA A 14 -3.93 20.54 16.26
C ALA A 14 -2.48 20.01 16.25
N GLY A 15 -1.88 19.82 17.42
CA GLY A 15 -0.54 19.23 17.56
C GLY A 15 -0.45 17.80 17.02
N VAL A 16 -1.44 16.96 17.33
CA VAL A 16 -1.51 15.58 16.83
C VAL A 16 -1.68 15.56 15.31
N ILE A 17 -2.55 16.40 14.75
CA ILE A 17 -2.76 16.49 13.30
C ILE A 17 -1.45 16.88 12.59
N VAL A 18 -0.76 17.93 13.06
CA VAL A 18 0.52 18.36 12.48
C VAL A 18 1.58 17.26 12.57
N TRP A 19 1.63 16.54 13.69
CA TRP A 19 2.58 15.44 13.88
C TRP A 19 2.29 14.26 12.93
N VAL A 20 1.03 13.85 12.79
CA VAL A 20 0.61 12.80 11.86
C VAL A 20 0.92 13.18 10.41
N VAL A 21 0.61 14.42 10.01
CA VAL A 21 0.90 14.92 8.66
C VAL A 21 2.40 14.96 8.38
N ARG A 22 3.22 15.49 9.31
CA ARG A 22 4.69 15.49 9.15
C ARG A 22 5.27 14.09 9.08
N ARG A 23 4.74 13.16 9.89
CA ARG A 23 5.15 11.74 9.87
C ARG A 23 4.75 11.06 8.56
N SER A 24 3.60 11.42 7.99
CA SER A 24 3.15 10.94 6.68
C SER A 24 4.08 11.43 5.57
N ILE A 25 4.38 12.73 5.54
CA ILE A 25 5.28 13.34 4.55
C ILE A 25 6.71 12.78 4.65
N ALA A 26 7.20 12.54 5.88
CA ALA A 26 8.51 11.92 6.08
C ALA A 26 8.55 10.48 5.54
N ARG A 27 7.48 9.69 5.72
CA ARG A 27 7.35 8.36 5.13
C ARG A 27 7.29 8.42 3.60
N GLU A 28 6.62 9.42 3.04
CA GLU A 28 6.55 9.64 1.59
C GLU A 28 7.93 10.00 1.00
N ARG A 29 8.71 10.83 1.70
CA ARG A 29 10.10 11.16 1.29
C ARG A 29 11.05 9.97 1.41
N SER A 30 10.90 9.11 2.42
CA SER A 30 11.66 7.85 2.50
C SER A 30 11.29 6.86 1.39
N ARG A 31 10.08 6.94 0.80
CA ARG A 31 9.70 6.17 -0.38
C ARG A 31 10.24 6.76 -1.69
N GLN A 32 10.50 8.06 -1.75
CA GLN A 32 11.09 8.75 -2.91
C GLN A 32 12.62 8.72 -2.95
N ALA A 33 13.30 8.38 -1.85
CA ALA A 33 14.72 8.05 -1.85
C ALA A 33 14.91 6.69 -2.54
N ALA A 34 14.92 6.72 -3.88
CA ALA A 34 15.16 5.55 -4.71
C ALA A 34 16.45 4.84 -4.23
N PRO A 35 16.39 3.56 -3.85
CA PRO A 35 17.59 2.82 -3.53
C PRO A 35 18.51 2.75 -4.76
N PRO A 36 19.84 2.64 -4.58
CA PRO A 36 20.75 2.50 -5.69
C PRO A 36 20.34 1.29 -6.57
N PRO A 37 20.47 1.37 -7.91
CA PRO A 37 20.07 0.29 -8.79
C PRO A 37 21.06 -0.88 -8.68
N THR A 38 20.88 -1.72 -7.68
CA THR A 38 21.57 -3.02 -7.53
C THR A 38 20.76 -4.17 -8.12
N SER A 39 19.53 -3.89 -8.59
CA SER A 39 18.65 -4.88 -9.20
C SER A 39 18.89 -4.92 -10.72
N GLY A 40 19.34 -6.06 -11.25
CA GLY A 40 19.50 -6.29 -12.69
C GLY A 40 18.19 -6.39 -13.49
N LEU A 41 17.05 -6.06 -12.86
CA LEU A 41 15.75 -6.01 -13.49
C LEU A 41 15.43 -4.59 -13.97
N PRO A 42 14.83 -4.43 -15.16
CA PRO A 42 14.47 -3.12 -15.68
C PRO A 42 13.59 -2.37 -14.67
N PRO A 43 13.81 -1.07 -14.48
CA PRO A 43 12.98 -0.26 -13.61
C PRO A 43 11.55 -0.21 -14.17
N ILE A 44 10.59 -0.21 -13.27
CA ILE A 44 9.17 -0.04 -13.58
C ILE A 44 8.76 1.38 -13.21
N SER A 45 7.95 2.02 -14.06
CA SER A 45 7.37 3.33 -13.74
C SER A 45 6.48 3.22 -12.49
N PRO A 46 6.44 4.25 -11.61
CA PRO A 46 5.52 4.26 -10.47
C PRO A 46 4.05 4.07 -10.89
N MET A 47 3.63 4.63 -12.03
CA MET A 47 2.27 4.44 -12.55
C MET A 47 2.01 2.98 -12.92
N ASP A 48 2.94 2.34 -13.64
CA ASP A 48 2.81 0.94 -14.05
C ASP A 48 2.82 0.01 -12.83
N ALA A 49 3.67 0.31 -11.84
CA ALA A 49 3.69 -0.41 -10.58
C ALA A 49 2.33 -0.35 -9.87
N GLN A 50 1.71 0.83 -9.81
CA GLN A 50 0.39 0.98 -9.21
C GLN A 50 -0.68 0.17 -9.97
N GLN A 51 -0.66 0.19 -11.30
CA GLN A 51 -1.59 -0.61 -12.11
C GLN A 51 -1.41 -2.12 -11.87
N VAL A 52 -0.16 -2.58 -11.73
CA VAL A 52 0.14 -3.99 -11.40
C VAL A 52 -0.45 -4.36 -10.03
N ILE A 53 -0.27 -3.50 -9.02
CA ILE A 53 -0.78 -3.70 -7.66
C ILE A 53 -2.32 -3.79 -7.67
N ASP A 54 -2.98 -2.86 -8.36
CA ASP A 54 -4.44 -2.81 -8.39
C ASP A 54 -5.02 -4.06 -9.08
N ARG A 55 -4.44 -4.49 -10.21
CA ARG A 55 -4.79 -5.76 -10.86
C ARG A 55 -4.58 -6.97 -9.95
N ALA A 56 -3.47 -7.03 -9.22
CA ALA A 56 -3.18 -8.13 -8.30
C ALA A 56 -4.23 -8.22 -7.19
N ARG A 57 -4.64 -7.07 -6.62
CA ARG A 57 -5.67 -7.01 -5.58
C ARG A 57 -7.05 -7.37 -6.10
N GLU A 58 -7.42 -6.92 -7.29
CA GLU A 58 -8.69 -7.30 -7.93
C GLU A 58 -8.77 -8.81 -8.15
N ALA A 59 -7.71 -9.40 -8.67
CA ALA A 59 -7.60 -10.85 -8.84
C ALA A 59 -7.71 -11.59 -7.50
N ALA A 60 -7.00 -11.13 -6.47
CA ALA A 60 -7.07 -11.73 -5.13
C ALA A 60 -8.48 -11.65 -4.54
N ARG A 61 -9.18 -10.52 -4.70
CA ARG A 61 -10.59 -10.36 -4.28
C ARG A 61 -11.53 -11.29 -5.03
N ALA A 62 -11.32 -11.48 -6.34
CA ALA A 62 -12.12 -12.40 -7.13
C ALA A 62 -11.97 -13.85 -6.61
N LYS A 63 -10.74 -14.29 -6.35
CA LYS A 63 -10.47 -15.59 -5.71
C LYS A 63 -11.07 -15.70 -4.31
N ALA A 64 -10.91 -14.67 -3.49
CA ALA A 64 -11.44 -14.65 -2.13
C ALA A 64 -12.98 -14.77 -2.05
N ARG A 65 -13.69 -14.35 -3.12
CA ARG A 65 -15.14 -14.53 -3.29
C ARG A 65 -15.54 -15.92 -3.80
N GLY A 66 -14.59 -16.85 -3.94
CA GLY A 66 -14.82 -18.18 -4.49
C GLY A 66 -14.58 -18.29 -6.00
N GLY A 67 -13.96 -17.27 -6.63
CA GLY A 67 -13.53 -17.33 -8.02
C GLY A 67 -12.32 -18.25 -8.24
N PRO A 68 -12.00 -18.57 -9.51
CA PRO A 68 -10.85 -19.39 -9.85
C PRO A 68 -9.53 -18.68 -9.54
N ASP A 69 -8.45 -19.46 -9.44
CA ASP A 69 -7.11 -18.91 -9.24
C ASP A 69 -6.68 -18.08 -10.45
N ALA A 70 -6.26 -16.83 -10.20
CA ALA A 70 -5.83 -15.93 -11.25
C ALA A 70 -4.38 -16.24 -11.65
N HIS A 71 -4.12 -16.32 -12.96
CA HIS A 71 -2.77 -16.43 -13.48
C HIS A 71 -2.13 -15.04 -13.63
N ASN A 72 -0.84 -14.95 -13.31
CA ASN A 72 -0.06 -13.73 -13.47
C ASN A 72 0.11 -13.37 -14.95
N PRO A 73 -0.39 -12.23 -15.43
CA PRO A 73 -0.33 -11.88 -16.85
C PRO A 73 1.04 -11.30 -17.26
N PHE A 74 1.96 -11.06 -16.33
CA PHE A 74 3.24 -10.43 -16.60
C PHE A 74 4.35 -11.45 -16.86
N ALA A 75 5.24 -11.12 -17.80
CA ALA A 75 6.35 -11.99 -18.18
C ALA A 75 7.25 -12.34 -16.98
N VAL A 76 7.61 -13.60 -16.86
CA VAL A 76 8.44 -14.12 -15.76
C VAL A 76 9.78 -13.37 -15.72
N LYS A 77 10.34 -13.21 -14.51
CA LYS A 77 11.59 -12.45 -14.25
C LYS A 77 11.49 -10.97 -14.58
N THR A 78 10.29 -10.40 -14.65
CA THR A 78 10.12 -8.94 -14.68
C THR A 78 9.78 -8.41 -13.29
N ARG A 79 10.07 -7.13 -13.04
CA ARG A 79 9.69 -6.46 -11.79
C ARG A 79 8.16 -6.43 -11.61
N ALA A 80 7.40 -6.29 -12.69
CA ALA A 80 5.95 -6.38 -12.70
C ALA A 80 5.44 -7.76 -12.26
N HIS A 81 6.05 -8.83 -12.77
CA HIS A 81 5.69 -10.20 -12.38
C HIS A 81 5.91 -10.44 -10.89
N ILE A 82 7.09 -10.07 -10.37
CA ILE A 82 7.41 -10.20 -8.94
C ILE A 82 6.44 -9.38 -8.09
N LEU A 83 6.17 -8.14 -8.49
CA LEU A 83 5.27 -7.25 -7.76
C LEU A 83 3.83 -7.80 -7.72
N TRP A 84 3.35 -8.34 -8.83
CA TRP A 84 2.03 -8.97 -8.91
C TRP A 84 1.92 -10.18 -7.98
N GLU A 85 2.89 -11.10 -8.01
CA GLU A 85 2.89 -12.29 -7.14
C GLU A 85 2.83 -11.91 -5.66
N ILE A 86 3.68 -10.96 -5.25
CA ILE A 86 3.75 -10.52 -3.86
C ILE A 86 2.42 -9.90 -3.41
N GLU A 87 1.86 -8.97 -4.19
CA GLU A 87 0.63 -8.29 -3.80
C GLU A 87 -0.61 -9.18 -3.91
N TYR A 88 -0.64 -10.12 -4.85
CA TYR A 88 -1.71 -11.11 -4.96
C TYR A 88 -1.75 -12.01 -3.71
N GLN A 89 -0.61 -12.60 -3.33
CA GLN A 89 -0.52 -13.44 -2.13
C GLN A 89 -0.81 -12.66 -0.86
N ARG A 90 -0.26 -11.44 -0.75
CA ARG A 90 -0.52 -10.55 0.39
C ARG A 90 -2.00 -10.22 0.53
N ALA A 91 -2.66 -9.85 -0.57
CA ALA A 91 -4.08 -9.50 -0.55
C ALA A 91 -4.97 -10.70 -0.21
N LEU A 92 -4.57 -11.91 -0.59
CA LEU A 92 -5.25 -13.14 -0.16
C LEU A 92 -5.08 -13.40 1.34
N LEU A 93 -3.88 -13.20 1.89
CA LEU A 93 -3.61 -13.37 3.32
C LEU A 93 -4.33 -12.32 4.18
N GLU A 94 -4.42 -11.08 3.70
CA GLU A 94 -5.11 -9.99 4.39
C GLU A 94 -6.64 -10.16 4.36
N TRP A 95 -7.16 -10.96 3.43
CA TRP A 95 -8.58 -11.27 3.38
C TRP A 95 -8.99 -12.16 4.55
N THR A 96 -9.45 -11.51 5.62
CA THR A 96 -10.17 -12.18 6.71
C THR A 96 -11.66 -12.21 6.35
N PRO A 97 -12.26 -13.38 6.11
CA PRO A 97 -13.70 -13.44 5.88
C PRO A 97 -14.43 -12.92 7.13
N PRO A 98 -15.50 -12.10 6.97
CA PRO A 98 -16.25 -11.64 8.12
C PRO A 98 -16.79 -12.83 8.92
N PRO A 99 -16.78 -12.78 10.26
CA PRO A 99 -17.37 -13.84 11.07
C PRO A 99 -18.83 -14.02 10.67
N ARG A 100 -19.24 -15.29 10.47
CA ARG A 100 -20.61 -15.69 10.14
C ARG A 100 -21.53 -15.53 11.34
#